data_AF-A0AAE3DSP6-F1
#
_entry.id   AF-A0AAE3DSP6-F1
#
_cell.length_a   1.000
_cell.length_b   1.000
_cell.length_c   1.000
_cell.angle_alpha   90.00
_cell.angle_beta   90.00
_cell.angle_gamma   90.00
#
_symmetry.space_group_name_H-M   'P 1'
#
loop_
_entity.id
_entity.type
_entity.pdbx_description
1 polymer ?
#
loop_
_entity_poly.entity_id
_entity_poly.type
_entity_poly.pdbx_seq_one_letter_code
_entity_poly.pdbx_strand_id
1 'polypeptide(L)' 'MTFDPALSAMMAEPWSNGACRGYVIMAMENCGFSSDDIRRMMAELHELFDFVSLEEAEAHYQKSLF' A
#
# COMPACT_ATOMS: atom_id res chain seq x y z
N MET A 1 20.51 13.94 16.91
CA MET A 1 19.12 13.57 17.23
C MET A 1 19.09 12.08 17.49
N THR A 2 18.85 11.68 18.73
CA THR A 2 18.59 10.27 19.07
C THR A 2 17.17 9.95 18.60
N PHE A 3 17.07 9.09 17.59
CA PHE A 3 15.79 8.57 17.11
C PHE A 3 15.21 7.70 18.24
N ASP A 4 14.12 8.14 18.87
CA ASP A 4 13.39 7.34 19.84
C ASP A 4 12.37 6.50 19.06
N PRO A 5 12.61 5.19 18.88
CA PRO A 5 11.73 4.34 18.09
C PRO A 5 10.34 4.18 18.73
N ALA A 6 10.22 4.32 20.05
CA ALA A 6 8.93 4.26 20.72
C ALA A 6 8.12 5.52 20.42
N LEU A 7 8.74 6.70 20.50
CA LEU A 7 8.09 7.96 20.10
C LEU A 7 7.71 7.95 18.61
N SER A 8 8.59 7.45 17.74
CA SER A 8 8.30 7.36 16.30
C SER A 8 7.16 6.38 15.99
N ALA A 9 7.09 5.25 16.70
CA ALA A 9 5.98 4.30 16.54
C ALA A 9 4.65 4.86 17.08
N MET A 10 4.69 5.67 18.14
CA MET A 10 3.50 6.34 18.68
C MET A 10 2.96 7.44 17.75
N MET A 11 3.83 8.02 16.91
CA MET A 11 3.47 9.07 15.95
C MET A 11 3.13 8.51 14.56
N ALA A 12 3.44 7.24 14.28
CA ALA A 12 3.10 6.62 13.02
C ALA A 12 1.59 6.40 12.93
N GLU A 13 0.97 6.87 11.85
CA GLU A 13 -0.41 6.52 11.59
C GLU A 13 -0.52 5.00 11.39
N PRO A 14 -1.49 4.33 12.03
CA PRO A 14 -1.66 2.90 11.88
C PRO A 14 -2.01 2.55 10.43
N TRP A 15 -1.54 1.38 10.00
CA TRP A 15 -1.87 0.85 8.68
C TRP A 15 -3.38 0.77 8.45
N SER A 16 -3.83 1.19 7.27
CA SER A 16 -5.22 1.12 6.84
C SER A 16 -5.32 0.65 5.38
N ASN A 17 -5.92 -0.52 5.16
CA ASN A 17 -6.20 -1.04 3.82
C ASN A 17 -7.03 -0.06 2.97
N GLY A 18 -7.93 0.70 3.61
CA GLY A 18 -8.73 1.72 2.95
C GLY A 18 -7.89 2.91 2.46
N ALA A 19 -6.97 3.39 3.30
CA ALA A 19 -6.05 4.47 2.92
C ALA A 19 -5.12 4.03 1.78
N CYS A 20 -4.57 2.81 1.86
CA CYS A 20 -3.73 2.25 0.80
C CYS A 20 -4.47 2.19 -0.55
N ARG A 21 -5.70 1.65 -0.58
CA ARG A 21 -6.56 1.65 -1.79
C ARG A 21 -6.78 3.06 -2.32
N GLY A 22 -7.05 4.02 -1.44
CA GLY A 22 -7.20 5.43 -1.81
C GLY A 22 -5.96 5.99 -2.51
N TYR A 23 -4.77 5.76 -1.97
CA TYR A 23 -3.50 6.17 -2.59
C TYR A 23 -3.29 5.55 -3.97
N VAL A 24 -3.55 4.25 -4.12
CA VAL A 24 -3.41 3.56 -5.41
C VAL A 24 -4.40 4.11 -6.44
N ILE A 25 -5.68 4.32 -6.07
CA ILE A 25 -6.67 4.92 -6.97
C ILE A 25 -6.23 6.30 -7.42
N MET A 26 -5.84 7.19 -6.49
CA MET A 26 -5.38 8.55 -6.84
C MET A 26 -4.17 8.52 -7.78
N ALA A 27 -3.20 7.63 -7.53
CA ALA A 27 -2.03 7.49 -8.40
C ALA A 27 -2.43 7.02 -9.81
N MET A 28 -3.32 6.03 -9.90
CA MET A 28 -3.80 5.50 -11.18
C MET A 28 -4.63 6.53 -11.96
N GLU A 29 -5.50 7.29 -11.29
CA GLU A 29 -6.24 8.39 -11.92
C GLU A 29 -5.29 9.45 -12.48
N ASN A 30 -4.27 9.84 -11.71
CA ASN A 30 -3.26 10.81 -12.15
C ASN A 30 -2.41 10.31 -13.33
N CYS A 31 -2.19 9.00 -13.43
CA CYS A 31 -1.54 8.37 -14.57
C CYS A 31 -2.47 8.13 -15.78
N GLY A 32 -3.77 8.45 -15.66
CA GLY A 32 -4.74 8.32 -16.75
C GLY A 32 -5.22 6.89 -17.03
N PHE A 33 -5.14 6.00 -16.03
CA PHE A 33 -5.69 4.64 -16.17
C PHE A 33 -7.21 4.66 -16.33
N SER A 34 -7.75 3.67 -17.05
CA SER A 34 -9.19 3.55 -17.23
C SER A 34 -9.88 3.09 -15.94
N SER A 35 -11.17 3.42 -15.78
CA SER A 35 -11.94 2.95 -14.64
C SER A 35 -12.04 1.41 -14.56
N ASP A 36 -11.91 0.70 -15.68
CA ASP A 36 -11.89 -0.76 -15.68
C ASP A 36 -10.57 -1.30 -15.11
N ASP A 37 -9.44 -0.72 -15.51
CA ASP A 37 -8.12 -1.08 -14.97
C ASP A 37 -8.05 -0.80 -13.47
N ILE A 38 -8.59 0.35 -13.02
CA ILE A 38 -8.66 0.68 -11.60
C ILE A 38 -9.50 -0.36 -10.84
N ARG A 39 -10.67 -0.75 -11.36
CA ARG A 39 -11.51 -1.79 -10.72
C ARG A 39 -10.80 -3.13 -10.63
N ARG A 40 -10.12 -3.54 -11.70
CA ARG A 40 -9.35 -4.80 -11.74
C ARG A 40 -8.22 -4.77 -10.69
N MET A 41 -7.47 -3.68 -10.63
CA MET A 41 -6.43 -3.50 -9.62
C MET A 41 -6.99 -3.51 -8.19
N MET A 42 -8.17 -2.91 -7.97
CA MET A 42 -8.80 -2.92 -6.63
C MET A 42 -9.30 -4.30 -6.20
N ALA A 43 -9.72 -5.14 -7.14
CA ALA A 43 -10.07 -6.53 -6.86
C ALA A 43 -8.84 -7.34 -6.44
N GLU A 44 -7.75 -7.25 -7.22
CA GLU A 44 -6.48 -7.93 -6.89
C GLU A 44 -5.91 -7.45 -5.55
N LEU A 45 -5.89 -6.13 -5.32
CA LEU A 45 -5.39 -5.56 -4.07
C LEU A 45 -6.27 -5.98 -2.87
N HIS A 46 -7.55 -6.29 -3.10
CA HIS A 46 -8.41 -6.84 -2.07
C HIS A 46 -7.99 -8.25 -1.68
N GLU A 47 -7.77 -9.14 -2.66
CA GLU A 47 -7.32 -10.49 -2.36
C GLU A 47 -5.93 -10.51 -1.71
N LEU A 48 -5.00 -9.69 -2.19
CA LEU A 48 -3.65 -9.63 -1.62
C LEU A 48 -3.64 -9.24 -0.14
N PHE A 49 -4.52 -8.35 0.29
CA PHE A 49 -4.60 -7.96 1.70
C PHE A 49 -5.11 -9.07 2.62
N ASP A 50 -5.86 -10.05 2.11
CA ASP A 50 -6.35 -11.19 2.89
C ASP A 50 -5.37 -12.38 2.87
N PHE A 51 -4.60 -12.54 1.80
CA PHE A 51 -3.76 -13.73 1.60
C PHE A 51 -2.25 -13.50 1.74
N VAL A 52 -1.78 -12.25 1.76
CA VAL A 52 -0.35 -11.91 1.85
C VAL A 52 -0.07 -11.10 3.10
N SER A 53 0.92 -11.54 3.88
CA SER A 53 1.34 -10.81 5.07
C SER A 53 2.10 -9.52 4.72
N LEU A 54 2.15 -8.57 5.66
CA LEU A 54 2.90 -7.33 5.48
C LEU A 54 4.40 -7.58 5.20
N GLU A 55 5.00 -8.60 5.85
CA GLU A 55 6.40 -8.96 5.64
C GLU A 55 6.64 -9.50 4.22
N GLU A 56 5.75 -10.35 3.72
CA GLU A 56 5.84 -10.88 2.35
C GLU A 56 5.68 -9.79 1.30
N ALA A 57 4.73 -8.88 1.49
CA ALA A 57 4.52 -7.74 0.60
C ALA A 57 5.74 -6.80 0.57
N GLU A 58 6.30 -6.46 1.74
CA GLU A 58 7.52 -5.64 1.84
C GLU A 58 8.72 -6.33 1.20
N ALA A 59 8.93 -7.62 1.49
CA ALA A 59 10.00 -8.40 0.89
C ALA A 59 9.87 -8.50 -0.63
N HIS A 60 8.64 -8.50 -1.17
CA HIS A 60 8.39 -8.44 -2.61
C HIS A 60 8.77 -7.06 -3.18
N TYR A 61 8.36 -5.98 -2.52
CA TYR A 61 8.70 -4.61 -2.92
C TYR A 61 10.21 -4.39 -2.97
N GLN A 62 10.94 -4.77 -1.92
CA GLN A 62 12.40 -4.60 -1.82
C GLN A 62 13.19 -5.36 -2.91
N LYS A 63 12.60 -6.41 -3.49
CA LYS A 63 13.21 -7.18 -4.59
C LYS A 63 12.86 -6.65 -5.97
N SER A 64 11.88 -5.77 -6.05
CA SER A 64 11.37 -5.26 -7.32
C SER A 64 12.29 -4.17 -7.89
N LEU A 65 12.28 -4.02 -9.22
CA LEU A 65 13.11 -3.04 -9.95
C LEU A 65 12.37 -1.72 -10.23
N PHE A 66 11.31 -1.44 -9.46
CA PHE A 66 10.50 -0.23 -9.57
C PHE A 66 10.86 0.77 -8.46
#